data_AF-A0A397TP50-F1
#
_entry.id   AF-A0A397TP50-F1
#
_cell.length_a   1.000
_cell.length_b   1.000
_cell.length_c   1.000
_cell.angle_alpha   90.00
_cell.angle_beta   90.00
_cell.angle_gamma   90.00
#
_symmetry.space_group_name_H-M   'P 1'
#
loop_
_entity.id
_entity.type
_entity.pdbx_description
1 polymer ?
#
loop_
_entity_poly.entity_id
_entity_poly.type
_entity_poly.pdbx_seq_one_letter_code
_entity_poly.pdbx_strand_id
1 'polypeptide(L)'
;MSSKDLNLVQDSTPQQKKNSLKNIQPKKLIKIVQSSKIKKYVEIALSIFQDESCFTSENVIVIFSGKGPAINKTITIVEIIKRKLNGSLHQYTQIGRNFLAQDEGEDDDNEMILDHENQKEQDRSRDNLPEPVITIYLCSKMIPHLEETLGYQLPTTT
;
A
#
# COMPACT_ATOMS: atom_id res chain seq x y z
N MET A 1 -1.51 -34.50 -38.27
CA MET A 1 -1.76 -33.29 -39.08
C MET A 1 -3.14 -32.79 -38.72
N SER A 2 -3.48 -31.52 -38.53
CA SER A 2 -2.77 -30.26 -38.39
C SER A 2 -3.83 -29.27 -37.86
N SER A 3 -3.41 -28.46 -36.91
CA SER A 3 -3.96 -27.23 -36.33
C SER A 3 -5.16 -26.52 -36.98
N LYS A 4 -5.99 -25.91 -36.13
CA LYS A 4 -6.37 -24.49 -36.24
C LYS A 4 -6.77 -23.93 -34.87
N ASP A 5 -5.99 -22.94 -34.45
CA ASP A 5 -6.15 -22.04 -33.31
C ASP A 5 -7.45 -21.22 -33.37
N LEU A 6 -7.97 -20.80 -32.21
CA LEU A 6 -8.05 -19.38 -31.81
C LEU A 6 -8.71 -19.20 -30.43
N ASN A 7 -7.92 -18.64 -29.51
CA ASN A 7 -8.25 -17.67 -28.45
C ASN A 7 -9.61 -17.74 -27.72
N LEU A 8 -9.53 -17.97 -26.40
CA LEU A 8 -10.11 -17.02 -25.46
C LEU A 8 -9.22 -16.89 -24.22
N VAL A 9 -8.31 -15.92 -24.28
CA VAL A 9 -7.73 -15.31 -23.09
C VAL A 9 -8.90 -14.81 -22.26
N GLN A 10 -9.20 -15.50 -21.16
CA GLN A 10 -10.15 -15.00 -20.17
C GLN A 10 -9.47 -13.85 -19.45
N ASP A 11 -9.69 -12.66 -20.02
CA ASP A 11 -9.38 -11.38 -19.39
C ASP A 11 -10.28 -11.29 -18.14
N SER A 12 -9.73 -11.69 -17.00
CA SER A 12 -10.42 -11.64 -15.71
C SER A 12 -10.84 -10.21 -15.41
N THR A 13 -12.14 -9.98 -15.46
CA THR A 13 -12.79 -8.67 -15.31
C THR A 13 -12.32 -7.87 -14.07
N PRO A 14 -12.30 -6.52 -14.12
CA PRO A 14 -11.91 -5.64 -13.01
C PRO A 14 -12.68 -5.83 -11.69
N GLN A 15 -13.83 -6.52 -11.72
CA GLN A 15 -14.71 -6.70 -10.57
C GLN A 15 -14.23 -7.79 -9.58
N GLN A 16 -13.54 -8.83 -10.05
CA GLN A 16 -12.95 -9.84 -9.15
C GLN A 16 -11.77 -9.28 -8.35
N LYS A 17 -10.98 -8.37 -8.95
CA LYS A 17 -9.80 -7.75 -8.33
C LYS A 17 -10.14 -6.88 -7.10
N LYS A 18 -11.35 -6.30 -7.05
CA LYS A 18 -11.82 -5.48 -5.91
C LYS A 18 -12.34 -6.31 -4.73
N ASN A 19 -12.80 -7.54 -4.93
CA ASN A 19 -13.44 -8.31 -3.87
C ASN A 19 -12.44 -9.00 -2.92
N SER A 20 -11.25 -9.38 -3.40
CA SER A 20 -10.21 -9.99 -2.56
C SER A 20 -9.59 -9.01 -1.56
N LEU A 21 -9.55 -7.70 -1.89
CA LEU A 21 -9.03 -6.65 -1.01
C LEU A 21 -10.00 -6.24 0.11
N LYS A 22 -11.30 -6.54 -0.01
CA LYS A 22 -12.34 -6.13 0.95
C LYS A 22 -12.31 -6.89 2.28
N ASN A 23 -11.69 -8.07 2.32
CA ASN A 23 -11.65 -8.91 3.53
C ASN A 23 -10.38 -8.73 4.35
N ILE A 24 -9.52 -7.79 3.96
CA ILE A 24 -8.31 -7.45 4.70
C ILE A 24 -8.64 -6.21 5.52
N GLN A 25 -8.71 -6.36 6.83
CA GLN A 25 -8.79 -5.21 7.73
C GLN A 25 -7.35 -4.79 8.06
N PRO A 26 -6.86 -3.68 7.48
CA PRO A 26 -5.55 -3.17 7.86
C PRO A 26 -5.62 -2.62 9.27
N LYS A 27 -4.57 -2.90 10.05
CA LYS A 27 -4.44 -2.30 11.38
C LYS A 27 -4.16 -0.80 11.29
N LYS A 28 -3.47 -0.37 10.23
CA LYS A 28 -3.21 1.05 9.97
C LYS A 28 -2.92 1.31 8.49
N LEU A 29 -3.46 2.41 7.98
CA LEU A 29 -3.08 3.04 6.72
C LEU A 29 -2.23 4.28 7.00
N ILE A 30 -1.01 4.30 6.47
CA ILE A 30 -0.04 5.37 6.63
C ILE A 30 0.15 6.05 5.26
N LYS A 31 -0.36 7.28 5.12
CA LYS A 31 -0.17 8.10 3.91
C LYS A 31 1.16 8.87 3.99
N ILE A 32 2.04 8.61 3.02
CA ILE A 32 3.37 9.22 2.94
C ILE A 32 3.29 10.52 2.17
N VAL A 33 3.68 11.61 2.84
CA VAL A 33 3.76 12.94 2.23
C VAL A 33 5.21 13.39 2.07
N GLN A 34 5.45 14.26 1.08
CA GLN A 34 6.81 14.67 0.71
C GLN A 34 7.44 15.63 1.73
N SER A 35 6.65 16.31 2.55
CA SER A 35 7.09 17.21 3.62
C SER A 35 7.54 16.48 4.91
N SER A 36 6.92 15.34 5.23
CA SER A 36 7.19 14.60 6.48
C SER A 36 8.57 13.93 6.54
N LYS A 37 9.09 13.80 7.77
CA LYS A 37 10.37 13.11 8.05
C LYS A 37 10.22 11.59 8.02
N ILE A 38 11.12 10.91 7.31
CA ILE A 38 11.20 9.43 7.23
C ILE A 38 11.18 8.77 8.63
N LYS A 39 11.96 9.30 9.57
CA LYS A 39 12.09 8.77 10.93
C LYS A 39 10.73 8.60 11.64
N LYS A 40 9.82 9.56 11.47
CA LYS A 40 8.49 9.56 12.11
C LYS A 40 7.66 8.37 11.63
N TYR A 41 7.61 8.14 10.31
CA TYR A 41 6.90 7.00 9.73
C TYR A 41 7.48 5.65 10.17
N VAL A 42 8.81 5.56 10.22
CA VAL A 42 9.50 4.34 10.67
C VAL A 42 9.18 4.04 12.13
N GLU A 43 9.22 5.05 13.01
CA GLU A 43 8.89 4.87 14.44
C GLU A 43 7.45 4.40 14.65
N ILE A 44 6.49 5.01 13.96
CA ILE A 44 5.07 4.61 14.03
C ILE A 44 4.87 3.16 13.54
N ALA A 45 5.49 2.80 12.41
CA ALA A 45 5.36 1.44 11.89
C ALA A 45 5.97 0.41 12.84
N LEU A 46 7.14 0.70 13.41
CA LEU A 46 7.79 -0.20 14.37
C LEU A 46 6.95 -0.39 15.62
N SER A 47 6.37 0.67 16.18
CA SER A 47 5.48 0.52 17.34
C SER A 47 4.29 -0.38 17.04
N ILE A 48 3.75 -0.35 15.81
CA ILE A 48 2.63 -1.24 15.43
C ILE A 48 3.07 -2.71 15.35
N PHE A 49 4.25 -2.99 14.77
CA PHE A 49 4.74 -4.37 14.64
C PHE A 49 5.36 -4.95 15.92
N GLN A 50 5.78 -4.10 16.86
CA GLN A 50 6.41 -4.51 18.13
C GLN A 50 5.45 -4.49 19.32
N ASP A 51 4.23 -3.99 19.15
CA ASP A 51 3.24 -4.00 20.22
C ASP A 51 2.77 -5.44 20.48
N GLU A 52 3.21 -5.99 21.61
CA GLU A 52 2.90 -7.34 22.11
C GLU A 52 1.39 -7.61 22.21
N SER A 53 0.56 -6.57 22.38
CA SER A 53 -0.92 -6.70 22.38
C SER A 53 -1.49 -7.00 20.98
N CYS A 54 -0.70 -6.81 19.94
CA CYS A 54 -1.04 -7.03 18.53
C CYS A 54 -0.62 -8.42 18.01
N PHE A 55 0.08 -9.21 18.84
CA PHE A 55 0.40 -10.61 18.56
C PHE A 55 -0.70 -11.59 19.04
N THR A 56 -1.91 -11.08 19.30
CA THR A 56 -3.11 -11.91 19.20
C THR A 56 -3.21 -12.46 17.78
N SER A 57 -3.90 -13.58 17.59
CA SER A 57 -3.88 -14.44 16.39
C SER A 57 -4.15 -13.79 15.02
N GLU A 58 -4.39 -12.48 14.97
CA GLU A 58 -4.64 -11.66 13.78
C GLU A 58 -3.36 -11.32 13.03
N ASN A 59 -3.44 -11.29 11.70
CA ASN A 59 -2.32 -10.87 10.86
C ASN A 59 -2.16 -9.36 10.98
N VAL A 60 -1.00 -8.88 11.44
CA VAL A 60 -0.72 -7.44 11.48
C VAL A 60 -0.44 -6.97 10.07
N ILE A 61 -1.28 -6.06 9.56
CA ILE A 61 -1.21 -5.52 8.20
C ILE A 61 -1.10 -4.00 8.29
N VAL A 62 0.02 -3.45 7.84
CA VAL A 62 0.24 -1.99 7.74
C VAL A 62 0.36 -1.62 6.27
N ILE A 63 -0.45 -0.64 5.85
CA ILE A 63 -0.49 -0.17 4.47
C ILE A 63 0.27 1.16 4.38
N PHE A 64 1.20 1.26 3.44
CA PHE A 64 1.92 2.48 3.10
C PHE A 64 1.49 2.95 1.73
N SER A 65 1.01 4.19 1.62
CA SER A 65 0.58 4.76 0.34
C SER A 65 1.29 6.08 0.05
N GLY A 66 1.91 6.18 -1.12
CA GLY A 66 2.59 7.40 -1.57
C GLY A 66 2.23 7.72 -3.00
N LYS A 67 2.03 9.01 -3.28
CA LYS A 67 1.67 9.53 -4.61
C LYS A 67 2.76 10.41 -5.19
N GLY A 68 2.90 10.38 -6.51
CA GLY A 68 3.80 11.25 -7.26
C GLY A 68 5.23 11.28 -6.67
N PRO A 69 5.77 12.45 -6.28
CA PRO A 69 7.11 12.56 -5.70
C PRO A 69 7.35 11.73 -4.42
N ALA A 70 6.29 11.41 -3.66
CA ALA A 70 6.40 10.67 -2.40
C ALA A 70 6.60 9.15 -2.58
N ILE A 71 6.50 8.63 -3.81
CA ILE A 71 6.70 7.19 -4.13
C ILE A 71 8.07 6.70 -3.65
N ASN A 72 9.14 7.41 -4.02
CA ASN A 72 10.51 7.01 -3.65
C ASN A 72 10.71 7.03 -2.13
N LYS A 73 10.10 8.00 -1.45
CA LYS A 73 10.14 8.08 0.01
C LYS A 73 9.39 6.90 0.64
N THR A 74 8.25 6.52 0.08
CA THR A 74 7.45 5.37 0.54
C THR A 74 8.25 4.07 0.50
N ILE A 75 8.91 3.81 -0.64
CA ILE A 75 9.80 2.65 -0.81
C ILE A 75 10.93 2.68 0.23
N THR A 76 11.57 3.85 0.40
CA THR A 76 12.67 4.02 1.35
C THR A 76 12.24 3.70 2.79
N ILE A 77 11.07 4.19 3.21
CA ILE A 77 10.50 3.92 4.54
C ILE A 77 10.26 2.43 4.74
N VAL A 78 9.61 1.78 3.77
CA VAL A 78 9.33 0.33 3.81
C VAL A 78 10.61 -0.49 3.93
N GLU A 79 11.64 -0.17 3.15
CA GLU A 79 12.93 -0.87 3.20
C GLU A 79 13.63 -0.70 4.55
N ILE A 80 13.57 0.49 5.17
CA ILE A 80 14.13 0.71 6.50
C ILE A 80 13.38 -0.12 7.55
N ILE A 81 12.06 -0.17 7.48
CA ILE A 81 11.23 -0.95 8.42
C ILE A 81 11.57 -2.44 8.30
N LYS A 82 11.60 -2.99 7.08
CA LYS A 82 11.97 -4.39 6.85
C LYS A 82 13.34 -4.71 7.44
N ARG A 83 14.35 -3.88 7.22
CA ARG A 83 15.69 -4.08 7.80
C ARG A 83 15.69 -4.05 9.32
N LYS A 84 14.93 -3.14 9.95
CA LYS A 84 14.81 -3.05 11.40
C LYS A 84 14.04 -4.21 12.04
N LEU A 85 13.27 -4.94 11.25
CA LEU A 85 12.53 -6.15 11.64
C LEU A 85 13.13 -7.41 11.02
N ASN A 86 14.45 -7.41 10.77
CA ASN A 86 15.23 -8.56 10.29
C ASN A 86 14.70 -9.20 8.98
N GLY A 87 14.03 -8.41 8.14
CA GLY A 87 13.49 -8.88 6.87
C GLY A 87 12.33 -9.86 7.00
N SER A 88 11.72 -10.00 8.18
CA SER A 88 10.71 -11.04 8.49
C SER A 88 9.31 -10.80 7.89
N LEU A 89 9.08 -9.64 7.28
CA LEU A 89 7.76 -9.23 6.81
C LEU A 89 7.49 -9.66 5.36
N HIS A 90 6.28 -10.13 5.12
CA HIS A 90 5.73 -10.34 3.79
C HIS A 90 5.34 -8.99 3.18
N GLN A 91 5.60 -8.81 1.89
CA GLN A 91 5.28 -7.57 1.18
C GLN A 91 4.38 -7.83 -0.03
N TYR A 92 3.33 -7.02 -0.16
CA TYR A 92 2.51 -6.94 -1.37
C TYR A 92 2.54 -5.51 -1.90
N THR A 93 2.75 -5.35 -3.20
CA THR A 93 2.87 -4.04 -3.83
C THR A 93 1.83 -3.88 -4.93
N GLN A 94 1.13 -2.75 -4.89
CA GLN A 94 0.22 -2.29 -5.93
C GLN A 94 0.73 -0.98 -6.52
N ILE A 95 0.72 -0.87 -7.84
CA ILE A 95 0.96 0.38 -8.55
C ILE A 95 -0.34 0.76 -9.26
N GLY A 96 -0.72 2.03 -9.15
CA GLY A 96 -1.93 2.55 -9.75
C GLY A 96 -1.81 4.03 -10.08
N ARG A 97 -2.96 4.66 -10.33
CA ARG A 97 -3.08 6.10 -10.49
C ARG A 97 -4.19 6.61 -9.58
N ASN A 98 -3.99 7.77 -8.97
CA ASN A 98 -5.04 8.42 -8.18
C ASN A 98 -6.02 9.09 -9.13
N PHE A 99 -7.19 8.48 -9.35
CA PHE A 99 -8.28 9.23 -9.96
C PHE A 99 -8.69 10.28 -8.93
N LEU A 100 -8.50 11.57 -9.27
CA LEU A 100 -8.95 12.70 -8.46
C LEU A 100 -10.48 12.68 -8.38
N ALA A 101 -11.04 11.79 -7.58
CA ALA A 101 -12.35 11.95 -6.99
C ALA A 101 -12.11 12.49 -5.58
N GLN A 102 -12.63 13.68 -5.34
CA GLN A 102 -12.88 14.20 -4.00
C GLN A 102 -13.76 13.19 -3.27
N ASP A 103 -13.17 12.26 -2.53
CA ASP A 103 -13.85 11.67 -1.38
C ASP A 103 -13.34 12.44 -0.16
N GLU A 104 -14.00 13.57 0.06
CA GLU A 104 -14.04 14.15 1.40
C GLU A 104 -14.82 13.19 2.28
N GLY A 105 -14.23 12.83 3.43
CA GLY A 105 -14.99 12.39 4.59
C GLY A 105 -15.33 10.92 4.64
N GLU A 106 -14.34 10.08 4.92
CA GLU A 106 -14.53 9.06 5.96
C GLU A 106 -13.30 9.13 6.86
N ASP A 107 -13.45 9.73 8.05
CA ASP A 107 -12.47 9.63 9.13
C ASP A 107 -12.45 8.18 9.61
N ASP A 108 -11.82 7.30 8.82
CA ASP A 108 -11.44 5.97 9.27
C ASP A 108 -10.34 6.18 10.33
N ASP A 109 -10.63 5.79 11.56
CA ASP A 109 -9.72 5.86 12.70
C ASP A 109 -8.38 5.11 12.45
N ASN A 110 -8.36 4.27 11.41
CA ASN A 110 -7.17 3.56 10.96
C ASN A 110 -6.28 4.37 9.99
N GLU A 111 -6.72 5.52 9.50
CA GLU A 111 -5.92 6.39 8.65
C GLU A 111 -5.01 7.31 9.49
N MET A 112 -3.75 7.48 9.08
CA MET A 112 -2.86 8.48 9.67
C MET A 112 -2.20 9.31 8.57
N ILE A 113 -2.62 10.57 8.48
CA ILE A 113 -1.93 11.60 7.72
C ILE A 113 -1.09 12.41 8.71
N LEU A 114 0.23 12.40 8.53
CA LEU A 114 1.14 12.99 9.52
C LEU A 114 1.25 14.50 9.44
N ASP A 115 0.90 15.10 8.30
CA ASP A 115 0.86 16.54 8.08
C ASP A 115 -0.36 16.88 7.21
N HIS A 116 -1.24 17.77 7.69
CA HIS A 116 -2.23 18.41 6.82
C HIS A 116 -1.47 19.32 5.86
N GLU A 117 -1.29 18.88 4.61
CA GLU A 117 -0.98 19.81 3.55
C GLU A 117 -2.23 20.67 3.35
N ASN A 118 -2.24 21.86 3.96
CA ASN A 118 -3.14 22.94 3.53
C ASN A 118 -2.78 23.22 2.07
N GLN A 119 -3.46 22.52 1.16
CA GLN A 119 -3.48 22.87 -0.24
C GLN A 119 -4.25 24.20 -0.31
N LYS A 120 -3.53 25.30 -0.11
CA LYS A 120 -3.96 26.58 -0.66
C LYS A 120 -4.22 26.32 -2.13
N GLU A 121 -5.47 26.54 -2.53
CA GLU A 121 -5.94 26.62 -3.90
C GLU A 121 -4.91 27.36 -4.75
N GLN A 122 -4.07 26.63 -5.48
CA GLN A 122 -3.23 27.20 -6.51
C GLN A 122 -3.49 26.46 -7.81
N ASP A 123 -4.16 27.21 -8.67
CA ASP A 123 -4.14 27.14 -10.12
C ASP A 123 -4.74 25.88 -10.76
N ARG A 124 -6.08 25.91 -10.88
CA ARG A 124 -6.84 25.07 -11.81
C ARG A 124 -6.48 25.47 -13.25
N SER A 125 -5.35 25.03 -13.79
CA SER A 125 -5.09 24.99 -15.24
C SER A 125 -3.74 24.33 -15.55
N ARG A 126 -3.72 22.98 -15.68
CA ARG A 126 -2.85 22.19 -16.57
C ARG A 126 -3.20 20.72 -16.41
N ASP A 127 -3.81 20.14 -17.44
CA ASP A 127 -3.91 18.70 -17.74
C ASP A 127 -3.72 17.76 -16.54
N ASN A 128 -4.78 17.57 -15.76
CA ASN A 128 -4.80 16.69 -14.58
C ASN A 128 -4.72 15.21 -15.00
N LEU A 129 -3.55 14.76 -15.49
CA LEU A 129 -3.25 13.35 -15.60
C LEU A 129 -3.18 12.77 -14.17
N PRO A 130 -3.88 11.67 -13.87
CA PRO A 130 -3.92 11.14 -12.53
C PRO A 130 -2.52 10.73 -12.06
N GLU A 131 -2.11 11.25 -10.90
CA GLU A 131 -0.77 11.03 -10.34
C GLU A 131 -0.52 9.53 -10.12
N PRO A 132 0.70 9.02 -10.38
CA PRO A 132 1.03 7.65 -10.03
C PRO A 132 0.96 7.46 -8.52
N VAL A 133 0.50 6.29 -8.09
CA VAL A 133 0.41 5.90 -6.68
C VAL A 133 1.06 4.54 -6.50
N ILE A 134 1.83 4.39 -5.43
CA ILE A 134 2.28 3.10 -4.92
C ILE A 134 1.59 2.81 -3.60
N THR A 135 1.10 1.58 -3.43
CA THR A 135 0.55 1.08 -2.18
C THR A 135 1.27 -0.20 -1.82
N ILE A 136 1.85 -0.24 -0.62
CA ILE A 136 2.62 -1.37 -0.12
C ILE A 136 2.01 -1.88 1.17
N TYR A 137 1.71 -3.16 1.22
CA TYR A 137 1.19 -3.87 2.38
C TYR A 137 2.36 -4.62 3.01
N LEU A 138 2.63 -4.36 4.28
CA LEU A 138 3.56 -5.16 5.08
C LEU A 138 2.78 -6.01 6.07
N CYS A 139 3.05 -7.32 6.04
CA CYS A 139 2.29 -8.31 6.81
C CYS A 139 3.24 -9.20 7.64
N SER A 140 2.84 -9.54 8.87
CA SER A 140 3.58 -10.49 9.71
C SER A 140 3.43 -11.95 9.27
N LYS A 141 2.38 -12.27 8.51
CA LYS A 141 2.15 -13.60 7.91
C LYS A 141 1.75 -13.47 6.45
N MET A 142 1.95 -14.54 5.68
CA MET A 142 1.56 -14.65 4.28
C MET A 142 0.03 -14.58 4.11
N ILE A 143 -0.42 -13.91 3.04
CA ILE A 143 -1.81 -13.80 2.63
C ILE A 143 -1.94 -14.38 1.20
N PRO A 144 -2.23 -15.69 1.05
CA PRO A 144 -2.13 -16.38 -0.24
C PRO A 144 -2.98 -15.77 -1.37
N HIS A 145 -4.21 -15.33 -1.07
CA HIS A 145 -5.13 -14.79 -2.09
C HIS A 145 -4.72 -13.41 -2.65
N LEU A 146 -3.74 -12.73 -2.05
CA LEU A 146 -3.21 -11.47 -2.57
C LEU A 146 -2.11 -11.68 -3.62
N GLU A 147 -1.44 -12.83 -3.64
CA GLU A 147 -0.33 -13.12 -4.56
C GLU A 147 -0.77 -13.13 -6.02
N GLU A 148 -2.03 -13.50 -6.27
CA GLU A 148 -2.62 -13.53 -7.61
C GLU A 148 -2.92 -12.12 -8.15
N THR A 149 -3.00 -11.11 -7.28
CA THR A 149 -3.50 -9.77 -7.65
C THR A 149 -2.49 -8.65 -7.47
N LEU A 150 -1.48 -8.85 -6.61
CA LEU A 150 -0.48 -7.86 -6.22
C LEU A 150 0.94 -8.40 -6.47
N GLY A 151 1.91 -7.48 -6.62
CA GLY A 151 3.31 -7.86 -6.68
C GLY A 151 3.78 -8.37 -5.32
N TYR A 152 3.96 -9.69 -5.19
CA TYR A 152 4.37 -10.31 -3.93
C TYR A 152 5.89 -10.43 -3.79
N GLN A 153 6.39 -10.21 -2.58
CA GLN A 153 7.77 -10.42 -2.18
C GLN A 153 7.82 -11.14 -0.83
N LEU A 154 8.57 -12.25 -0.79
CA LEU A 154 8.84 -13.06 0.40
C LEU A 154 9.72 -12.31 1.41
N PRO A 155 9.63 -12.65 2.72
CA PRO A 155 10.59 -12.23 3.72
C PRO A 155 12.03 -12.53 3.29
N THR A 156 12.92 -11.56 3.48
CA THR A 156 14.35 -11.67 3.16
C THR A 156 15.15 -11.74 4.45
N THR A 157 15.00 -12.82 5.20
CA THR A 157 15.76 -13.05 6.43
C THR A 157 17.24 -13.09 6.09
N THR A 158 17.99 -12.10 6.54
CA THR A 158 19.46 -11.98 6.39
C THR A 158 20.10 -11.83 7.75
#